data_AF-A0A351AMJ7-F1
#
_entry.id   AF-A0A351AMJ7-F1
#
_cell.length_a   1.000
_cell.length_b   1.000
_cell.length_c   1.000
_cell.angle_alpha   90.00
_cell.angle_beta   90.00
_cell.angle_gamma   90.00
#
_symmetry.space_group_name_H-M   'P 1'
#
loop_
_entity.id
_entity.type
_entity.pdbx_description
1 polymer ?
#
loop_
_entity_poly.entity_id
_entity_poly.type
_entity_poly.pdbx_seq_one_letter_code
_entity_poly.pdbx_strand_id
1 'polypeptide(L)' 'MTSTPSLPIYLDYAATTPVDGRVAEVMQRYLTVDQLFANPASRSHMLGWQAEQVVEQARRQVADMIGA' A
#
# COMPACT_ATOMS: atom_id res chain seq x y z
N MET A 1 -5.48 12.34 -34.25
CA MET A 1 -4.07 12.49 -33.87
C MET A 1 -4.03 13.13 -32.49
N THR A 2 -4.12 12.34 -31.43
CA THR A 2 -3.94 12.85 -30.06
C THR A 2 -2.45 12.78 -29.77
N SER A 3 -1.78 13.93 -29.72
CA SER A 3 -0.40 14.02 -29.25
C SER A 3 -0.37 13.63 -27.78
N THR A 4 0.01 12.39 -27.48
CA THR A 4 0.38 12.03 -26.12
C THR A 4 1.52 12.96 -25.71
N PRO A 5 1.39 13.75 -24.63
CA PRO A 5 2.49 14.59 -24.20
C PRO A 5 3.69 13.69 -23.94
N SER A 6 4.82 13.98 -24.59
CA SER A 6 6.05 13.23 -24.40
C SER A 6 6.64 13.62 -23.05
N LEU A 7 6.21 12.93 -22.00
CA LEU A 7 6.92 12.99 -20.72
C LEU A 7 8.38 12.57 -20.96
N PRO A 8 9.35 13.20 -20.27
CA PRO A 8 10.73 12.76 -20.35
C PRO A 8 10.83 11.29 -19.91
N ILE A 9 11.73 10.54 -20.55
CA ILE A 9 11.99 9.16 -20.15
C ILE A 9 12.61 9.18 -18.75
N TYR A 10 11.97 8.50 -17.79
CA TYR A 10 12.46 8.40 -16.43
C TYR A 10 13.44 7.24 -16.31
N LEU A 11 14.73 7.54 -16.12
CA LEU A 11 15.82 6.56 -16.01
C LEU A 11 16.46 6.53 -14.60
N ASP A 12 15.80 7.12 -13.60
CA ASP A 12 16.34 7.27 -12.24
C ASP A 12 15.64 6.38 -11.21
N TYR A 13 15.44 5.10 -11.56
CA TYR A 13 14.78 4.11 -10.69
C TYR A 13 15.59 3.77 -9.43
N ALA A 14 16.88 4.14 -9.38
CA ALA A 14 17.71 4.01 -8.19
C ALA A 14 17.39 5.10 -7.15
N ALA A 15 16.90 6.28 -7.56
CA ALA A 15 16.45 7.32 -6.64
C ALA A 15 15.08 7.01 -6.04
N THR A 16 14.11 6.63 -6.88
CA THR A 16 12.79 6.16 -6.45
C THR A 16 12.05 5.49 -7.61
N THR A 17 10.95 4.80 -7.32
CA THR A 17 10.14 4.08 -8.32
C THR A 17 8.69 4.54 -8.27
N PRO A 18 7.99 4.66 -9.42
CA PRO A 18 6.54 4.80 -9.41
C PRO A 18 5.88 3.63 -8.66
N VAL A 19 4.86 3.92 -7.87
CA VAL A 19 4.08 2.88 -7.20
C VAL A 19 3.35 2.04 -8.25
N ASP A 20 3.47 0.71 -8.17
CA ASP A 20 2.71 -0.21 -9.01
C ASP A 20 1.20 0.00 -8.77
N GLY A 21 0.40 0.03 -9.84
CA GLY A 21 -1.05 0.26 -9.74
C GLY A 21 -1.76 -0.70 -8.78
N ARG A 22 -1.29 -1.96 -8.67
CA ARG A 22 -1.83 -2.95 -7.72
C ARG A 22 -1.55 -2.58 -6.28
N VAL A 23 -0.38 -1.99 -6.00
CA VAL A 23 -0.03 -1.50 -4.65
C VAL A 23 -0.92 -0.30 -4.31
N ALA A 24 -1.10 0.63 -5.24
CA ALA A 24 -1.96 1.79 -5.03
C ALA A 24 -3.43 1.40 -4.76
N GLU A 25 -3.95 0.40 -5.46
CA GLU A 25 -5.32 -0.10 -5.26
C GLU A 25 -5.52 -0.72 -3.87
N VAL A 26 -4.55 -1.52 -3.39
CA VAL A 26 -4.59 -2.11 -2.05
C VAL A 26 -4.52 -1.01 -0.99
N MET A 27 -3.58 -0.08 -1.12
CA MET A 27 -3.37 0.98 -0.14
C MET A 27 -4.60 1.88 0.04
N GLN A 28 -5.32 2.20 -1.03
CA GLN A 28 -6.53 3.05 -0.97
C GLN A 28 -7.61 2.52 -0.01
N ARG A 29 -7.67 1.19 0.19
CA ARG A 29 -8.64 0.54 1.08
C ARG A 29 -8.38 0.82 2.57
N TYR A 30 -7.32 1.53 2.93
CA TYR A 30 -6.91 1.74 4.31
C TYR A 30 -6.73 3.21 4.71
N LEU A 31 -7.21 4.15 3.87
CA LEU A 31 -6.96 5.58 4.06
C LEU A 31 -8.18 6.38 4.51
N THR A 32 -9.38 6.01 4.05
CA THR A 32 -10.58 6.84 4.19
C THR A 32 -11.58 6.25 5.17
N VAL A 33 -12.47 7.10 5.69
CA VAL A 33 -13.45 6.76 6.72
C VAL A 33 -14.52 5.76 6.29
N ASP A 34 -14.77 5.65 4.98
CA ASP A 34 -15.66 4.66 4.37
C ASP A 34 -14.99 3.27 4.23
N GLN A 35 -13.68 3.20 4.49
CA GLN A 35 -12.89 1.97 4.48
C GLN A 35 -12.19 1.75 5.84
N LEU A 36 -11.20 0.86 5.90
CA LEU A 36 -10.52 0.51 7.15
C LEU A 36 -9.35 1.47 7.45
N PHE A 37 -9.65 2.61 8.06
CA PHE A 37 -8.66 3.64 8.43
C PHE A 37 -8.07 3.51 9.85
N ALA A 38 -8.51 2.53 10.61
CA ALA A 38 -8.33 2.50 12.07
C ALA A 38 -6.89 2.23 12.52
N ASN A 39 -6.56 2.69 13.73
CA ASN A 39 -5.28 2.41 14.37
C ASN A 39 -5.18 0.92 14.76
N PRO A 40 -4.19 0.16 14.24
CA PRO A 40 -4.00 -1.26 14.60
C PRO A 40 -3.66 -1.49 16.08
N ALA A 41 -3.20 -0.47 16.80
CA ALA A 41 -2.93 -0.58 18.25
C ALA A 41 -4.19 -0.47 19.12
N SER A 42 -5.36 -0.16 18.55
CA SER A 42 -6.63 -0.08 19.28
C SER A 42 -7.16 -1.47 19.62
N ARG A 43 -6.99 -1.91 20.87
CA ARG A 43 -7.34 -3.27 21.31
C ARG A 43 -8.77 -3.46 21.80
N SER A 44 -9.54 -2.39 21.93
CA SER A 44 -10.87 -2.40 22.55
C SER A 44 -12.04 -2.50 21.56
N HIS A 45 -11.78 -2.49 20.25
CA HIS A 45 -12.84 -2.49 19.25
C HIS A 45 -12.43 -3.18 17.94
N MET A 46 -13.44 -3.67 17.22
CA MET A 46 -13.28 -4.47 16.00
C MET A 46 -12.44 -3.81 14.91
N LEU A 47 -12.60 -2.49 14.70
CA LEU A 47 -11.84 -1.78 13.66
C LEU A 47 -10.32 -1.83 13.90
N GLY A 48 -9.87 -1.80 15.17
CA GLY A 48 -8.45 -1.91 15.48
C GLY A 48 -7.92 -3.31 15.24
N TRP A 49 -8.69 -4.34 15.59
CA TRP A 49 -8.33 -5.75 15.32
C TRP A 49 -8.24 -6.04 13.82
N GLN A 50 -9.14 -5.48 13.00
CA GLN A 50 -9.08 -5.62 11.55
C GLN A 50 -7.83 -4.93 10.98
N ALA A 51 -7.49 -3.73 11.46
CA ALA A 51 -6.27 -3.04 11.05
C ALA A 51 -5.01 -3.82 11.45
N GLU A 52 -4.98 -4.40 12.66
CA GLU A 52 -3.90 -5.27 13.13
C GLU A 52 -3.71 -6.48 12.21
N GLN A 53 -4.80 -7.15 11.80
CA GLN A 53 -4.74 -8.29 10.87
C GLN A 53 -4.13 -7.92 9.52
N VAL A 54 -4.46 -6.74 8.98
CA VAL A 54 -3.90 -6.25 7.71
C VAL A 54 -2.40 -5.98 7.85
N VAL A 55 -1.99 -5.34 8.94
CA VAL A 55 -0.56 -5.08 9.20
C VAL A 55 0.21 -6.39 9.40
N GLU A 56 -0.37 -7.36 10.10
CA GLU A 56 0.19 -8.70 10.28
C GLU A 56 0.37 -9.42 8.94
N GLN A 57 -0.64 -9.38 8.07
CA GLN A 57 -0.57 -9.96 6.74
C GLN A 57 0.53 -9.33 5.90
N ALA A 58 0.62 -8.00 5.88
CA ALA A 58 1.66 -7.27 5.16
C ALA A 58 3.07 -7.64 5.67
N ARG A 59 3.23 -7.77 7.00
CA ARG A 59 4.50 -8.18 7.59
C ARG A 59 4.93 -9.57 7.13
N ARG A 60 4.00 -10.53 7.07
CA ARG A 60 4.27 -11.88 6.57
C ARG A 60 4.65 -11.88 5.09
N GLN A 61 3.98 -11.09 4.25
CA GLN A 61 4.34 -10.98 2.84
C GLN A 61 5.79 -10.49 2.64
N VAL A 62 6.24 -9.56 3.47
CA VAL A 62 7.64 -9.10 3.46
C VAL A 62 8.58 -10.18 3.96
N ALA A 63 8.24 -10.87 5.06
CA ALA A 63 9.05 -11.95 5.62
C ALA A 63 9.22 -13.12 4.62
N ASP A 64 8.12 -13.56 3.99
CA ASP A 64 8.10 -14.63 2.99
C ASP A 64 8.98 -14.28 1.77
N MET A 65 9.01 -13.00 1.35
CA MET A 65 9.84 -12.54 0.23
C MET A 65 11.33 -12.72 0.49
N ILE A 66 11.77 -12.55 1.75
CA ILE A 66 13.18 -12.61 2.15
C ILE A 66 13.55 -13.91 2.87
N GLY A 67 12.59 -14.81 3.10
CA GLY A 67 12.78 -16.08 3.80
C GLY A 67 13.06 -15.92 5.31
N ALA A 68 12.42 -14.95 5.96
CA ALA A 68 12.55 -14.66 7.39
C ALA A 68 11.39 -15.23 8.23
#